data_AF-A0A4P7GSJ2-F1
#
_entry.id   AF-A0A4P7GSJ2-F1
#
_cell.length_a   1.000
_cell.length_b   1.000
_cell.length_c   1.000
_cell.angle_alpha   90.00
_cell.angle_beta   90.00
_cell.angle_gamma   90.00
#
_symmetry.space_group_name_H-M   'P 1'
#
loop_
_entity.id
_entity.type
_entity.pdbx_description
1 polymer ?
#
loop_
_entity_poly.entity_id
_entity_poly.type
_entity_poly.pdbx_seq_one_letter_code
_entity_poly.pdbx_strand_id
1 'polypeptide(L)'
;MALFIIKKLAEMGTDVSRVKINMDWQHLIMNGEPLGEYAGLLLAEGLLGHQHANSGWGSFDDDNMVGTQFIEQQVDLLRELLKGGYDGYIGFDLYPYTEDPIAAVRQSVIQLEFLLAIAERMDDEALAAAKARADAVGAYRAFWRAFGLDEEFERQVVAKYSRS
;
A
#
# COMPACT_ATOMS: atom_id res chain seq x y z
N MET A 1 -13.78 11.27 7.85
CA MET A 1 -14.37 11.51 9.19
C MET A 1 -13.31 11.79 10.27
N ALA A 2 -12.23 11.00 10.36
CA ALA A 2 -11.22 11.14 11.42
C ALA A 2 -10.59 12.54 11.52
N LEU A 3 -10.17 13.14 10.38
CA LEU A 3 -9.61 14.50 10.35
C LEU A 3 -10.57 15.56 10.93
N PHE A 4 -11.87 15.42 10.65
CA PHE A 4 -12.89 16.32 11.20
C PHE A 4 -13.00 16.20 12.72
N ILE A 5 -12.93 14.97 13.26
CA ILE A 5 -12.96 14.73 14.70
C ILE A 5 -11.74 15.36 15.38
N ILE A 6 -10.53 15.15 14.85
CA ILE A 6 -9.30 15.75 15.39
C ILE A 6 -9.42 17.28 15.42
N LYS A 7 -9.89 17.88 14.33
CA LYS A 7 -10.11 19.33 14.25
C LYS A 7 -11.15 19.80 15.27
N LYS A 8 -12.26 19.08 15.43
CA LYS A 8 -13.30 19.45 16.40
C LYS A 8 -12.85 19.34 17.84
N LEU A 9 -12.06 18.33 18.18
CA LEU A 9 -11.44 18.21 19.50
C LEU A 9 -10.54 19.42 19.79
N ALA A 10 -9.73 19.86 18.82
CA ALA A 10 -8.91 21.05 18.94
C ALA A 10 -9.76 22.33 19.13
N GLU A 11 -10.83 22.49 18.35
CA GLU A 11 -11.78 23.63 18.50
C GLU A 11 -12.45 23.66 19.87
N MET A 12 -12.64 22.50 20.52
CA MET A 12 -13.17 22.38 21.88
C MET A 12 -12.14 22.64 22.98
N GLY A 13 -10.88 22.91 22.63
CA GLY A 13 -9.79 23.16 23.57
C GLY A 13 -9.07 21.90 24.08
N THR A 14 -9.30 20.75 23.46
CA THR A 14 -8.55 19.52 23.76
C THR A 14 -7.19 19.56 23.07
N ASP A 15 -6.11 19.23 23.80
CA ASP A 15 -4.79 19.06 23.19
C ASP A 15 -4.77 17.82 22.29
N VAL A 16 -4.54 18.04 20.99
CA VAL A 16 -4.47 16.99 19.97
C VAL A 16 -3.05 16.78 19.43
N SER A 17 -2.03 17.37 20.03
CA SER A 17 -0.62 17.29 19.57
C SER A 17 -0.10 15.86 19.46
N ARG A 18 -0.69 14.92 20.21
CA ARG A 18 -0.36 13.48 20.21
C ARG A 18 -1.39 12.59 19.52
N VAL A 19 -2.45 13.18 18.95
CA VAL A 19 -3.48 12.41 18.26
C VAL A 19 -3.04 12.18 16.82
N LYS A 20 -3.02 10.91 16.41
CA LYS A 20 -2.70 10.44 15.05
C LYS A 20 -3.79 9.49 14.56
N ILE A 21 -3.80 9.22 13.27
CA ILE A 21 -4.72 8.27 12.65
C ILE A 21 -4.01 6.93 12.48
N ASN A 22 -4.56 5.89 13.11
CA ASN A 22 -4.17 4.50 12.82
C ASN A 22 -4.81 4.10 11.48
N MET A 23 -4.00 3.70 10.51
CA MET A 23 -4.50 3.36 9.19
C MET A 23 -4.58 1.85 9.03
N ASP A 24 -5.81 1.34 9.01
CA ASP A 24 -6.12 -0.05 8.66
C ASP A 24 -6.31 -0.18 7.16
N TRP A 25 -5.52 -1.05 6.53
CA TRP A 25 -5.45 -1.12 5.07
C TRP A 25 -6.77 -1.63 4.50
N GLN A 26 -7.37 -2.64 5.11
CA GLN A 26 -8.61 -3.20 4.63
C GLN A 26 -9.80 -2.26 4.84
N HIS A 27 -9.83 -1.47 5.92
CA HIS A 27 -10.86 -0.45 6.14
C HIS A 27 -10.89 0.59 5.02
N LEU A 28 -9.72 0.98 4.51
CA LEU A 28 -9.61 1.89 3.38
C LEU A 28 -10.04 1.18 2.08
N ILE A 29 -9.54 -0.04 1.83
CA ILE A 29 -9.88 -0.81 0.62
C ILE A 29 -11.39 -1.02 0.52
N MET A 30 -12.07 -1.44 1.61
CA MET A 30 -13.52 -1.67 1.59
C MET A 30 -14.36 -0.40 1.38
N ASN A 31 -13.78 0.76 1.65
CA ASN A 31 -14.40 2.06 1.39
C ASN A 31 -14.00 2.65 0.02
N GLY A 32 -13.17 1.96 -0.76
CA GLY A 32 -12.67 2.45 -2.04
C GLY A 32 -11.67 3.61 -1.91
N GLU A 33 -11.04 3.75 -0.75
CA GLU A 33 -10.05 4.79 -0.45
C GLU A 33 -8.65 4.29 -0.87
N PRO A 34 -7.92 4.97 -1.78
CA PRO A 34 -6.61 4.51 -2.23
C PRO A 34 -5.55 4.62 -1.11
N LEU A 35 -4.89 3.50 -0.79
CA LEU A 35 -3.96 3.43 0.35
C LEU A 35 -2.81 4.45 0.27
N GLY A 36 -2.11 4.49 -0.87
CA GLY A 36 -0.97 5.38 -1.08
C GLY A 36 -1.35 6.86 -0.99
N GLU A 37 -2.45 7.25 -1.63
CA GLU A 37 -2.96 8.63 -1.58
C GLU A 37 -3.36 9.04 -0.16
N TYR A 38 -4.05 8.15 0.57
CA TYR A 38 -4.47 8.41 1.94
C TYR A 38 -3.27 8.59 2.88
N ALA A 39 -2.27 7.71 2.77
CA ALA A 39 -1.04 7.81 3.54
C ALA A 39 -0.27 9.09 3.22
N GLY A 40 -0.13 9.44 1.94
CA GLY A 40 0.52 10.68 1.51
C GLY A 40 -0.16 11.93 2.08
N LEU A 41 -1.51 11.97 2.09
CA LEU A 41 -2.28 13.05 2.71
C LEU A 41 -2.03 13.14 4.22
N LEU A 42 -2.09 12.00 4.92
CA LEU A 42 -1.85 11.98 6.37
C LEU A 42 -0.41 12.33 6.74
N LEU A 43 0.57 11.94 5.94
CA LEU A 43 1.98 12.33 6.10
C LEU A 43 2.15 13.84 5.95
N ALA A 44 1.53 14.44 4.92
CA ALA A 44 1.58 15.89 4.69
C ALA A 44 0.96 16.70 5.83
N GLU A 45 -0.08 16.18 6.47
CA GLU A 45 -0.72 16.78 7.65
C GLU A 45 0.01 16.43 8.97
N GLY A 46 1.03 15.57 8.92
CA GLY A 46 1.69 15.05 10.11
C GLY A 46 0.76 14.24 11.02
N LEU A 47 -0.29 13.63 10.48
CA LEU A 47 -1.32 12.89 11.21
C LEU A 47 -1.25 11.38 10.99
N LEU A 48 -0.35 10.88 10.13
CA LEU A 48 -0.16 9.45 9.96
C LEU A 48 0.39 8.82 11.24
N GLY A 49 -0.34 7.86 11.79
CA GLY A 49 0.03 7.11 12.99
C GLY A 49 0.44 5.68 12.65
N HIS A 50 0.17 4.76 13.58
CA HIS A 50 0.37 3.33 13.43
C HIS A 50 -0.33 2.77 12.17
N GLN A 51 0.16 1.66 11.64
CA GLN A 51 -0.46 0.96 10.52
C GLN A 51 -0.99 -0.40 10.98
N HIS A 52 -2.20 -0.76 10.55
CA HIS A 52 -2.75 -2.12 10.62
C HIS A 52 -2.65 -2.75 9.24
N ALA A 53 -1.63 -3.57 9.08
CA ALA A 53 -1.34 -4.29 7.85
C ALA A 53 -2.17 -5.56 7.77
N ASN A 54 -3.05 -5.61 6.77
CA ASN A 54 -3.93 -6.72 6.45
C ASN A 54 -4.31 -6.66 4.96
N SER A 55 -5.16 -7.58 4.53
CA SER A 55 -5.65 -7.68 3.17
C SER A 55 -7.01 -8.37 3.15
N GLY A 56 -7.75 -8.25 2.06
CA GLY A 56 -8.89 -9.15 1.82
C GLY A 56 -9.63 -8.82 0.54
N TRP A 57 -10.91 -9.18 0.48
CA TRP A 57 -11.71 -9.19 -0.75
C TRP A 57 -12.25 -7.81 -1.14
N GLY A 58 -12.02 -6.80 -0.28
CA GLY A 58 -12.33 -5.39 -0.53
C GLY A 58 -13.81 -5.03 -0.40
N SER A 59 -14.63 -5.89 0.19
CA SER A 59 -16.04 -5.62 0.50
C SER A 59 -16.36 -5.68 1.99
N PHE A 60 -15.44 -6.21 2.79
CA PHE A 60 -15.58 -6.42 4.21
C PHE A 60 -14.21 -6.30 4.87
N ASP A 61 -14.18 -6.27 6.19
CA ASP A 61 -12.99 -6.32 7.03
C ASP A 61 -12.63 -7.79 7.31
N ASP A 62 -12.03 -8.44 6.32
CA ASP A 62 -11.74 -9.88 6.35
C ASP A 62 -10.50 -10.24 7.20
N ASP A 63 -9.61 -9.29 7.46
CA ASP A 63 -8.37 -9.47 8.22
C ASP A 63 -7.48 -10.62 7.72
N ASN A 64 -7.39 -10.81 6.39
CA ASN A 64 -6.51 -11.83 5.81
C ASN A 64 -5.06 -11.37 5.81
N MET A 65 -4.15 -12.34 5.63
CA MET A 65 -2.72 -12.11 5.50
C MET A 65 -2.38 -11.02 4.47
N VAL A 66 -1.39 -10.20 4.80
CA VAL A 66 -0.82 -9.17 3.92
C VAL A 66 -0.51 -9.74 2.53
N GLY A 67 -0.73 -8.95 1.48
CA GLY A 67 -0.45 -9.34 0.10
C GLY A 67 -1.41 -10.37 -0.53
N THR A 68 -2.55 -10.68 0.10
CA THR A 68 -3.55 -11.59 -0.49
C THR A 68 -4.25 -10.99 -1.72
N GLN A 69 -4.60 -9.70 -1.69
CA GLN A 69 -5.21 -8.94 -2.79
C GLN A 69 -4.80 -7.46 -2.74
N PHE A 70 -5.14 -6.67 -3.76
CA PHE A 70 -4.82 -5.23 -3.83
C PHE A 70 -3.32 -4.95 -3.62
N ILE A 71 -2.48 -5.84 -4.15
CA ILE A 71 -1.03 -5.80 -3.98
C ILE A 71 -0.46 -4.49 -4.51
N GLU A 72 -1.02 -3.96 -5.60
CA GLU A 72 -0.68 -2.66 -6.16
C GLU A 72 -0.90 -1.51 -5.18
N GLN A 73 -2.00 -1.53 -4.42
CA GLN A 73 -2.25 -0.51 -3.40
C GLN A 73 -1.31 -0.67 -2.20
N GLN A 74 -1.01 -1.91 -1.79
CA GLN A 74 -0.09 -2.17 -0.69
C GLN A 74 1.34 -1.75 -1.04
N VAL A 75 1.81 -2.01 -2.28
CA VAL A 75 3.12 -1.54 -2.74
C VAL A 75 3.16 -0.02 -2.86
N ASP A 76 2.13 0.61 -3.42
CA ASP A 76 2.06 2.07 -3.53
C ASP A 76 2.04 2.73 -2.13
N LEU A 77 1.33 2.14 -1.17
CA LEU A 77 1.38 2.55 0.22
C LEU A 77 2.81 2.50 0.78
N LEU A 78 3.46 1.33 0.73
CA LEU A 78 4.81 1.16 1.29
C LEU A 78 5.80 2.15 0.67
N ARG A 79 5.65 2.41 -0.64
CA ARG A 79 6.44 3.42 -1.35
C ARG A 79 6.19 4.83 -0.82
N GLU A 80 4.94 5.22 -0.58
CA GLU A 80 4.63 6.53 0.01
C GLU A 80 5.13 6.65 1.47
N LEU A 81 5.09 5.57 2.25
CA LEU A 81 5.70 5.53 3.59
C LEU A 81 7.21 5.77 3.54
N LEU A 82 7.91 5.09 2.63
CA LEU A 82 9.36 5.25 2.40
C LEU A 82 9.70 6.70 2.01
N LYS A 83 9.01 7.23 0.99
CA LYS A 83 9.26 8.59 0.48
C LYS A 83 8.91 9.68 1.48
N GLY A 84 7.86 9.45 2.28
CA GLY A 84 7.41 10.36 3.32
C GLY A 84 8.26 10.32 4.59
N GLY A 85 9.25 9.42 4.67
CA GLY A 85 10.10 9.27 5.85
C GLY A 85 9.32 8.79 7.08
N TYR A 86 8.32 7.93 6.89
CA TYR A 86 7.54 7.37 7.97
C TYR A 86 8.44 6.58 8.94
N ASP A 87 8.40 6.93 10.22
CA ASP A 87 9.23 6.36 11.30
C ASP A 87 8.41 5.61 12.36
N GLY A 88 7.12 5.36 12.07
CA GLY A 88 6.21 4.65 12.95
C GLY A 88 6.30 3.13 12.83
N TYR A 89 5.27 2.45 13.34
CA TYR A 89 5.21 0.98 13.38
C TYR A 89 4.13 0.45 12.44
N ILE A 90 4.47 -0.64 11.76
CA ILE A 90 3.52 -1.46 11.01
C ILE A 90 3.20 -2.70 11.84
N GLY A 91 2.01 -2.71 12.43
CA GLY A 91 1.44 -3.88 13.10
C GLY A 91 0.58 -4.70 12.14
N PHE A 92 0.30 -5.94 12.50
CA PHE A 92 -0.58 -6.83 11.73
C PHE A 92 -1.90 -6.98 12.47
N ASP A 93 -3.00 -6.60 11.81
CA ASP A 93 -4.37 -6.83 12.30
C ASP A 93 -4.98 -7.97 11.50
N LEU A 94 -4.84 -9.19 12.01
CA LEU A 94 -5.16 -10.41 11.27
C LEU A 94 -6.14 -11.26 12.06
N TYR A 95 -7.05 -11.91 11.34
CA TYR A 95 -7.99 -12.86 11.89
C TYR A 95 -7.89 -14.20 11.15
N PRO A 96 -6.89 -15.04 11.48
CA PRO A 96 -6.72 -16.34 10.83
C PRO A 96 -7.86 -17.31 11.23
N TYR A 97 -8.91 -17.36 10.40
CA TYR A 97 -10.09 -18.19 10.65
C TYR A 97 -9.82 -19.68 10.51
N THR A 98 -8.99 -20.06 9.53
CA THR A 98 -8.74 -21.47 9.19
C THR A 98 -7.27 -21.87 9.20
N GLU A 99 -6.39 -20.88 9.26
CA GLU A 99 -4.95 -21.00 9.23
C GLU A 99 -4.37 -21.27 10.64
N ASP A 100 -3.14 -21.77 10.71
CA ASP A 100 -2.34 -21.68 11.93
C ASP A 100 -1.98 -20.20 12.18
N PRO A 101 -2.34 -19.62 13.34
CA PRO A 101 -2.12 -18.19 13.58
C PRO A 101 -0.65 -17.78 13.57
N ILE A 102 0.25 -18.65 14.02
CA ILE A 102 1.70 -18.36 14.05
C ILE A 102 2.24 -18.40 12.61
N ALA A 103 1.81 -19.37 11.81
CA ALA A 103 2.17 -19.45 10.40
C ALA A 103 1.65 -18.23 9.62
N ALA A 104 0.41 -17.80 9.88
CA ALA A 104 -0.22 -16.65 9.22
C ALA A 104 0.53 -15.34 9.50
N VAL A 105 0.89 -15.08 10.76
CA VAL A 105 1.69 -13.91 11.14
C VAL A 105 3.09 -13.99 10.53
N ARG A 106 3.76 -15.17 10.63
CA ARG A 106 5.10 -15.35 10.05
C ARG A 106 5.11 -15.07 8.54
N GLN A 107 4.13 -15.59 7.82
CA GLN A 107 4.05 -15.38 6.38
C GLN A 107 3.72 -13.93 6.05
N SER A 108 2.88 -13.26 6.84
CA SER A 108 2.55 -11.84 6.64
C SER A 108 3.77 -10.93 6.84
N VAL A 109 4.64 -11.25 7.81
CA VAL A 109 5.94 -10.56 7.98
C VAL A 109 6.81 -10.73 6.74
N ILE A 110 7.00 -11.98 6.27
CA ILE A 110 7.82 -12.26 5.08
C ILE A 110 7.24 -11.55 3.85
N GLN A 111 5.91 -11.55 3.71
CA GLN A 111 5.23 -10.92 2.59
C GLN A 111 5.38 -9.40 2.63
N LEU A 112 5.23 -8.77 3.81
CA LEU A 112 5.45 -7.34 4.00
C LEU A 112 6.86 -6.94 3.57
N GLU A 113 7.88 -7.65 4.05
CA GLU A 113 9.29 -7.39 3.69
C GLU A 113 9.53 -7.56 2.18
N PHE A 114 8.89 -8.54 1.54
CA PHE A 114 8.99 -8.72 0.09
C PHE A 114 8.34 -7.57 -0.69
N LEU A 115 7.14 -7.13 -0.28
CA LEU A 115 6.47 -5.98 -0.89
C LEU A 115 7.24 -4.68 -0.66
N LEU A 116 7.86 -4.52 0.52
CA LEU A 116 8.73 -3.39 0.81
C LEU A 116 9.96 -3.39 -0.11
N ALA A 117 10.63 -4.53 -0.28
CA ALA A 117 11.75 -4.66 -1.21
C ALA A 117 11.34 -4.40 -2.68
N ILE A 118 10.08 -4.65 -3.06
CA ILE A 118 9.53 -4.23 -4.35
C ILE A 118 9.38 -2.72 -4.40
N ALA A 119 8.78 -2.10 -3.39
CA ALA A 119 8.58 -0.66 -3.31
C ALA A 119 9.91 0.11 -3.38
N GLU A 120 10.96 -0.36 -2.70
CA GLU A 120 12.30 0.25 -2.70
C GLU A 120 12.97 0.26 -4.07
N ARG A 121 12.72 -0.75 -4.93
CA ARG A 121 13.32 -0.83 -6.27
C ARG A 121 12.47 -0.22 -7.37
N MET A 122 11.30 0.36 -7.05
CA MET A 122 10.47 1.03 -8.04
C MET A 122 11.20 2.24 -8.63
N ASP A 123 11.06 2.43 -9.95
CA ASP A 123 11.67 3.55 -10.66
C ASP A 123 10.78 4.81 -10.53
N ASP A 124 11.05 5.59 -9.49
CA ASP A 124 10.32 6.82 -9.17
C ASP A 124 10.37 7.86 -10.29
N GLU A 125 11.49 7.96 -10.98
CA GLU A 125 11.66 8.91 -12.09
C GLU A 125 10.78 8.48 -13.27
N ALA A 126 10.77 7.19 -13.61
CA ALA A 126 9.92 6.66 -14.67
C ALA A 126 8.43 6.83 -14.34
N LEU A 127 8.02 6.56 -13.09
CA LEU A 127 6.63 6.74 -12.64
C LEU A 127 6.22 8.21 -12.70
N ALA A 128 7.07 9.12 -12.21
CA ALA A 128 6.80 10.56 -12.25
C ALA A 128 6.71 11.08 -13.69
N ALA A 129 7.62 10.64 -14.56
CA ALA A 129 7.63 11.01 -15.98
C ALA A 129 6.39 10.46 -16.71
N ALA A 130 5.97 9.22 -16.41
CA ALA A 130 4.75 8.64 -16.95
C ALA A 130 3.50 9.42 -16.50
N LYS A 131 3.40 9.75 -15.21
CA LYS A 131 2.33 10.58 -14.65
C LYS A 131 2.26 11.96 -15.34
N ALA A 132 3.40 12.63 -15.50
CA ALA A 132 3.47 13.95 -16.14
C ALA A 132 2.99 13.94 -17.61
N ARG A 133 3.10 12.80 -18.30
CA ARG A 133 2.66 12.62 -19.70
C ARG A 133 1.30 11.96 -19.85
N ALA A 134 0.60 11.66 -18.75
CA ALA A 134 -0.61 10.82 -18.75
C ALA A 134 -0.41 9.46 -19.45
N ASP A 135 0.80 8.89 -19.32
CA ASP A 135 1.19 7.62 -19.94
C ASP A 135 0.92 6.45 -18.99
N ALA A 136 -0.34 5.99 -18.98
CA ALA A 136 -0.75 4.86 -18.15
C ALA A 136 0.00 3.56 -18.49
N VAL A 137 0.37 3.35 -19.76
CA VAL A 137 1.10 2.15 -20.20
C VAL A 137 2.53 2.17 -19.66
N GLY A 138 3.20 3.31 -19.74
CA GLY A 138 4.53 3.50 -19.17
C GLY A 138 4.55 3.28 -17.65
N ALA A 139 3.58 3.85 -16.93
CA ALA A 139 3.44 3.64 -15.50
C ALA A 139 3.21 2.15 -15.16
N TYR A 140 2.33 1.48 -15.90
CA TYR A 140 2.01 0.07 -15.70
C TYR A 140 3.25 -0.83 -15.90
N ARG A 141 4.04 -0.56 -16.94
CA ARG A 141 5.30 -1.26 -17.19
C ARG A 141 6.32 -1.03 -16.07
N ALA A 142 6.48 0.22 -15.63
CA ALA A 142 7.41 0.54 -14.55
C ALA A 142 7.07 -0.21 -13.26
N PHE A 143 5.78 -0.30 -12.92
CA PHE A 143 5.30 -1.07 -11.78
C PHE A 143 5.65 -2.57 -11.93
N TRP A 144 5.25 -3.22 -13.01
CA TRP A 144 5.45 -4.67 -13.16
C TRP A 144 6.91 -5.09 -13.38
N ARG A 145 7.77 -4.19 -13.87
CA ARG A 145 9.22 -4.41 -13.89
C ARG A 145 9.78 -4.61 -12.48
N ALA A 146 9.26 -3.88 -11.49
CA ALA A 146 9.64 -4.07 -10.08
C ALA A 146 9.21 -5.45 -9.53
N PHE A 147 8.20 -6.08 -10.15
CA PHE A 147 7.76 -7.45 -9.90
C PHE A 147 8.50 -8.52 -10.74
N GLY A 148 9.43 -8.10 -11.60
CA GLY A 148 10.22 -9.01 -12.45
C GLY A 148 9.67 -9.25 -13.85
N LEU A 149 8.70 -8.45 -14.32
CA LEU A 149 8.33 -8.45 -15.75
C LEU A 149 9.47 -7.80 -16.56
N ASP A 150 10.35 -8.64 -17.11
CA ASP A 150 11.50 -8.19 -17.88
C ASP A 150 11.25 -8.17 -19.40
N GLU A 151 12.17 -7.52 -20.13
CA GLU A 151 12.08 -7.40 -21.60
C GLU A 151 12.24 -8.75 -22.31
N GLU A 152 12.90 -9.73 -21.67
CA GLU A 152 13.06 -11.08 -22.21
C GLU A 152 11.70 -11.77 -22.30
N PHE A 153 10.92 -11.71 -21.22
CA PHE A 153 9.55 -12.22 -21.19
C PHE A 153 8.65 -11.50 -22.20
N GLU A 154 8.72 -10.17 -22.29
CA GLU A 154 7.95 -9.41 -23.28
C GLU A 154 8.27 -9.86 -24.72
N ARG A 155 9.56 -10.01 -25.06
CA ARG A 155 9.99 -10.50 -26.38
C ARG A 155 9.45 -11.89 -26.68
N GLN A 156 9.48 -12.80 -25.71
CA GLN A 156 8.96 -14.16 -25.87
C GLN A 156 7.45 -14.16 -26.15
N VAL A 157 6.68 -13.32 -25.44
CA VAL A 157 5.24 -13.16 -25.66
C VAL A 157 4.96 -12.61 -27.06
N VAL A 158 5.63 -11.53 -27.47
CA VAL A 158 5.44 -10.93 -28.81
C VAL A 158 5.78 -11.95 -29.90
N ALA A 159 6.92 -12.63 -29.81
CA ALA A 159 7.35 -13.64 -30.78
C ALA A 159 6.35 -14.81 -30.91
N LYS A 160 5.69 -15.21 -29.81
CA LYS A 160 4.64 -16.24 -29.83
C LYS A 160 3.46 -15.84 -30.71
N TYR A 161 3.06 -14.58 -30.70
CA TYR A 161 1.89 -14.08 -31.43
C TYR A 161 2.22 -13.43 -32.79
N SER A 162 3.48 -13.13 -33.09
CA SER A 162 3.91 -12.65 -34.43
C SER A 162 4.08 -13.77 -35.47
N ARG A 163 3.89 -15.04 -35.07
CA ARG A 163 4.01 -16.23 -35.96
C ARG A 163 2.67 -16.72 -36.52
N SER A 164 1.59 -15.96 -36.34
CA SER A 164 0.27 -16.19 -36.96
C SER A 164 0.03 -15.22 -38.11
#